data_AF-J0WLI4-F1
#
_entry.id   AF-J0WLI4-F1
#
_cell.length_a   1.000
_cell.length_b   1.000
_cell.length_c   1.000
_cell.angle_alpha   90.00
_cell.angle_beta   90.00
_cell.angle_gamma   90.00
#
_symmetry.space_group_name_H-M   'P 1'
#
loop_
_entity.id
_entity.type
_entity.pdbx_description
1 polymer ?
#
loop_
_entity_poly.entity_id
_entity_poly.type
_entity_poly.pdbx_seq_one_letter_code
_entity_poly.pdbx_strand_id
1 'polypeptide(L)'
;VSDYLCRKWCNPAPMDGSAPNLVHTSRSSTTGLTYHKRAYNSQAAEQLNAWIAGYQPILNRMTVANFMWYVLVLLFLHCRTVDSRARERDERMNESDDEGEIEVDALDATELED
;
A
#
# COMPACT_ATOMS: atom_id res chain seq x y z
N VAL A 1 17.80 -17.05 -3.36
CA VAL A 1 18.00 -16.11 -2.24
C VAL A 1 16.77 -16.17 -1.35
N SER A 2 16.89 -16.70 -0.13
CA SER A 2 15.80 -16.93 0.82
C SER A 2 15.73 -15.81 1.85
N ASP A 3 15.23 -14.65 1.46
CA ASP A 3 14.95 -13.58 2.43
C ASP A 3 13.55 -13.76 3.00
N TYR A 4 13.47 -14.47 4.13
CA TYR A 4 12.23 -14.73 4.87
C TYR A 4 11.55 -13.43 5.30
N LEU A 5 12.32 -12.41 5.68
CA LEU A 5 11.81 -11.10 6.08
C LEU A 5 11.13 -10.42 4.89
N CYS A 6 11.78 -10.40 3.73
CA CYS A 6 11.19 -9.84 2.50
C CYS A 6 9.91 -10.57 2.08
N ARG A 7 9.89 -11.91 2.14
CA ARG A 7 8.68 -12.70 1.82
C ARG A 7 7.50 -12.42 2.76
N LYS A 8 7.78 -12.17 4.03
CA LYS A 8 6.75 -11.97 5.06
C LYS A 8 6.25 -10.53 5.13
N TRP A 9 7.13 -9.54 4.90
CA TRP A 9 6.84 -8.14 5.22
C TRP A 9 6.95 -7.17 4.03
N CYS A 10 7.69 -7.49 2.96
CA CYS A 10 7.88 -6.52 1.86
C CYS A 10 6.77 -6.52 0.82
N ASN A 11 5.94 -7.57 0.75
CA ASN A 11 4.82 -7.59 -0.18
C ASN A 11 3.63 -8.39 0.40
N PRO A 12 2.68 -7.73 1.10
CA PRO A 12 1.46 -8.35 1.61
C PRO A 12 0.41 -8.59 0.52
N ALA A 13 0.71 -8.36 -0.77
CA ALA A 13 -0.26 -8.51 -1.84
C ALA A 13 -0.92 -9.91 -1.81
N PRO A 14 -2.27 -9.96 -1.93
CA PRO A 14 -3.02 -11.19 -2.02
C PRO A 14 -2.51 -12.06 -3.19
N MET A 15 -2.40 -13.37 -2.99
CA MET A 15 -1.95 -14.31 -4.04
C MET A 15 -3.10 -14.71 -4.99
N ASP A 16 -4.19 -13.96 -4.99
CA ASP A 16 -5.41 -14.20 -5.79
C ASP A 16 -5.43 -13.39 -7.11
N GLY A 17 -4.42 -12.55 -7.35
CA GLY A 17 -4.33 -11.71 -8.55
C GLY A 17 -5.11 -10.40 -8.48
N SER A 18 -5.75 -10.08 -7.35
CA SER A 18 -6.46 -8.79 -7.12
C SER A 18 -5.57 -7.55 -7.26
N ALA A 19 -4.25 -7.72 -7.10
CA ALA A 19 -3.25 -6.67 -7.27
C ALA A 19 -2.35 -6.93 -8.49
N PRO A 20 -2.80 -6.66 -9.73
CA PRO A 20 -2.08 -7.04 -10.96
C PRO A 20 -0.71 -6.37 -11.13
N ASN A 21 -0.51 -5.19 -10.51
CA ASN A 21 0.77 -4.49 -10.49
C ASN A 21 1.78 -5.08 -9.47
N LEU A 22 1.31 -5.97 -8.58
CA LEU A 22 2.10 -6.53 -7.48
C LEU A 22 2.12 -8.06 -7.50
N VAL A 23 1.41 -8.70 -8.42
CA VAL A 23 1.25 -10.15 -8.54
C VAL A 23 1.19 -10.52 -10.02
N HIS A 24 2.10 -11.39 -10.46
CA HIS A 24 2.17 -11.89 -11.82
C HIS A 24 1.92 -13.39 -11.87
N THR A 25 1.24 -13.84 -12.92
CA THR A 25 1.08 -15.28 -13.19
C THR A 25 2.35 -15.82 -13.83
N SER A 26 2.93 -16.86 -13.24
CA SER A 26 4.11 -17.56 -13.73
C SER A 26 3.79 -19.04 -13.95
N ARG A 27 4.52 -19.69 -14.85
CA ARG A 27 4.37 -21.13 -15.13
C ARG A 27 5.55 -21.89 -14.53
N SER A 28 5.27 -22.94 -13.78
CA SER A 28 6.30 -23.85 -13.29
C SER A 28 6.90 -24.62 -14.48
N SER A 29 8.22 -24.51 -14.68
CA SER A 29 8.92 -25.26 -15.73
C SER A 29 8.95 -26.76 -15.47
N THR A 30 8.78 -27.18 -14.21
CA THR A 30 8.84 -28.59 -13.79
C THR A 30 7.47 -29.27 -13.83
N THR A 31 6.39 -28.56 -13.48
CA THR A 31 5.03 -29.13 -13.37
C THR A 31 4.06 -28.62 -14.43
N GLY A 32 4.42 -27.57 -15.19
CA GLY A 32 3.55 -26.93 -16.18
C GLY A 32 2.41 -26.10 -15.58
N LEU A 33 2.21 -26.13 -14.26
CA LEU A 33 1.13 -25.43 -13.56
C LEU A 33 1.39 -23.92 -13.50
N THR A 34 0.31 -23.14 -13.64
CA THR A 34 0.31 -21.69 -13.43
C THR A 34 0.15 -21.38 -11.96
N TYR A 35 0.99 -20.49 -11.43
CA TYR A 35 0.92 -20.02 -10.06
C TYR A 35 1.12 -18.50 -10.01
N HIS A 36 0.61 -17.86 -8.98
CA HIS A 36 0.81 -16.43 -8.75
C HIS A 36 2.11 -16.18 -8.00
N LYS A 37 2.89 -15.21 -8.48
CA LYS A 37 4.14 -14.78 -7.88
C LYS A 37 4.07 -13.28 -7.61
N ARG A 38 4.43 -12.89 -6.39
CA ARG A 38 4.58 -11.50 -5.99
C ARG A 38 5.67 -10.81 -6.81
N ALA A 39 5.33 -9.64 -7.34
CA ALA A 39 6.24 -8.74 -8.05
C ALA A 39 6.94 -7.79 -7.09
N TYR A 40 8.03 -7.18 -7.56
CA TYR A 40 8.68 -6.07 -6.87
C TYR A 40 7.88 -4.79 -7.11
N ASN A 41 7.60 -4.03 -6.06
CA ASN A 41 6.90 -2.75 -6.19
C ASN A 41 7.89 -1.66 -6.60
N SER A 42 8.18 -1.55 -7.90
CA SER A 42 9.12 -0.56 -8.45
C SER A 42 8.71 0.87 -8.09
N GLN A 43 7.42 1.19 -8.14
CA GLN A 43 6.92 2.53 -7.85
C GLN A 43 7.13 2.93 -6.39
N ALA A 44 6.85 2.03 -5.43
CA ALA A 44 7.11 2.29 -4.02
C ALA A 44 8.61 2.42 -3.73
N ALA A 45 9.44 1.61 -4.41
CA ALA A 45 10.88 1.71 -4.29
C ALA A 45 11.43 3.04 -4.82
N GLU A 46 10.95 3.51 -5.96
CA GLU A 46 11.33 4.81 -6.52
C GLU A 46 10.93 5.96 -5.59
N GLN A 47 9.73 5.92 -5.02
CA GLN A 47 9.26 6.91 -4.05
C GLN A 47 10.13 6.92 -2.78
N LEU A 48 10.46 5.74 -2.25
CA LEU A 48 11.34 5.63 -1.09
C LEU A 48 12.74 6.18 -1.40
N ASN A 49 13.30 5.85 -2.57
CA ASN A 49 14.60 6.34 -3.00
C ASN A 49 14.60 7.87 -3.17
N ALA A 50 13.56 8.43 -3.79
CA ALA A 50 13.42 9.88 -3.94
C ALA A 50 13.30 10.58 -2.57
N TRP A 51 12.58 9.97 -1.62
CA TRP A 51 12.45 10.51 -0.27
C TRP A 51 13.79 10.46 0.50
N ILE A 52 14.53 9.34 0.45
CA ILE A 52 15.86 9.22 1.07
C ILE A 52 16.86 10.17 0.42
N ALA A 53 16.78 10.38 -0.90
CA ALA A 53 17.67 11.27 -1.63
C ALA A 53 17.70 12.69 -1.05
N GLY A 54 16.57 13.17 -0.52
CA GLY A 54 16.48 14.47 0.18
C GLY A 54 17.41 14.61 1.39
N TYR A 55 17.86 13.50 1.97
CA TYR A 55 18.78 13.47 3.11
C TYR A 55 20.24 13.22 2.72
N GLN A 56 20.57 13.05 1.44
CA GLN A 56 21.95 12.79 1.00
C GLN A 56 22.99 13.77 1.54
N PRO A 57 22.75 15.10 1.62
CA PRO A 57 23.77 16.04 2.11
C PRO A 57 24.22 15.77 3.55
N ILE A 58 23.32 15.31 4.42
CA ILE A 58 23.65 14.97 5.82
C ILE A 58 24.22 13.56 5.92
N LEU A 59 23.63 12.61 5.17
CA LEU A 59 24.05 11.22 5.16
C LEU A 59 25.49 11.05 4.66
N ASN A 60 25.89 11.80 3.62
CA ASN A 60 27.22 11.75 3.02
C ASN A 60 28.34 12.24 3.96
N ARG A 61 27.99 12.93 5.05
CA ARG A 61 28.96 13.47 6.02
C ARG A 61 29.14 12.58 7.25
N MET A 62 28.42 11.46 7.35
CA MET A 62 28.43 10.59 8.52
C MET A 62 29.50 9.50 8.43
N THR A 63 29.98 9.07 9.59
CA THR A 63 30.74 7.80 9.70
C THR A 63 29.81 6.62 9.44
N VAL A 64 30.36 5.47 9.05
CA VAL A 64 29.57 4.26 8.75
C VAL A 64 28.66 3.84 9.91
N ALA A 65 29.16 3.91 11.15
CA ALA A 65 28.39 3.56 12.34
C ALA A 65 27.19 4.51 12.55
N ASN A 66 27.41 5.82 12.39
CA ASN A 66 26.37 6.83 12.52
C ASN A 66 25.36 6.76 11.37
N PHE A 67 25.83 6.49 10.15
CA PHE A 67 24.99 6.34 8.96
C PHE A 67 23.97 5.21 9.14
N MET A 68 24.40 4.02 9.57
CA MET A 68 23.51 2.87 9.76
C MET A 68 22.41 3.17 10.79
N TRP A 69 22.79 3.67 11.97
CA TRP A 69 21.81 4.03 13.00
C TRP A 69 20.86 5.12 12.53
N TYR A 70 21.40 6.16 11.88
CA TYR A 70 20.59 7.28 11.40
C TYR A 70 19.58 6.86 10.33
N VAL A 71 19.99 6.06 9.35
CA VAL A 71 19.08 5.53 8.31
C VAL A 71 17.98 4.67 8.93
N LEU A 72 18.30 3.84 9.93
CA LEU A 72 17.30 3.03 10.63
C LEU A 72 16.26 3.90 11.35
N VAL A 73 16.70 4.95 12.06
CA VAL A 73 15.79 5.91 12.72
C VAL A 73 14.95 6.66 11.69
N LEU A 74 15.57 7.10 10.59
CA LEU A 74 14.89 7.80 9.50
C LEU A 74 13.77 6.94 8.90
N LEU A 75 14.07 5.69 8.56
CA LEU A 75 13.11 4.72 8.03
C LEU A 75 11.98 4.41 9.03
N PHE A 76 12.31 4.27 10.31
CA PHE A 76 11.32 4.02 11.36
C PHE A 76 10.31 5.18 11.47
N LEU A 77 10.79 6.42 11.51
CA LEU A 77 9.93 7.61 11.57
C LEU A 77 9.07 7.76 10.31
N HIS A 78 9.64 7.47 9.15
CA HIS A 78 8.91 7.50 7.89
C HIS A 78 7.79 6.46 7.84
N CYS A 79 8.08 5.22 8.24
CA CYS A 79 7.08 4.15 8.33
C CYS A 79 5.89 4.57 9.20
N ARG A 80 6.15 5.12 10.40
CA ARG A 80 5.08 5.62 11.28
C ARG A 80 4.25 6.74 10.65
N THR A 81 4.90 7.63 9.91
CA THR A 81 4.22 8.73 9.23
C THR A 81 3.34 8.23 8.09
N VAL A 82 3.84 7.28 7.30
CA VAL A 82 3.08 6.64 6.21
C VAL A 82 1.90 5.85 6.77
N ASP A 83 2.10 5.10 7.85
CA ASP A 83 1.03 4.35 8.52
C ASP A 83 -0.07 5.28 9.06
N SER A 84 0.30 6.41 9.67
CA SER A 84 -0.68 7.41 10.13
C SER A 84 -1.52 7.93 8.97
N ARG A 85 -0.86 8.35 7.88
CA ARG A 85 -1.53 8.87 6.68
C ARG A 85 -2.41 7.83 6.00
N ALA A 86 -2.00 6.56 6.02
CA ALA A 86 -2.79 5.46 5.49
C ALA A 86 -4.08 5.28 6.32
N ARG A 87 -3.96 5.23 7.66
CA ARG A 87 -5.14 5.17 8.55
C ARG A 87 -6.09 6.34 8.35
N GLU A 88 -5.57 7.56 8.33
CA GLU A 88 -6.37 8.77 8.09
C GLU A 88 -7.06 8.75 6.71
N ARG A 89 -6.45 8.10 5.71
CA ARG A 89 -7.05 7.94 4.38
C ARG A 89 -8.16 6.91 4.39
N ASP A 90 -7.97 5.79 5.08
CA ASP A 90 -8.98 4.75 5.22
C ASP A 90 -10.18 5.26 6.02
N GLU A 91 -9.95 6.02 7.10
CA GLU A 91 -11.01 6.70 7.88
C GLU A 91 -11.85 7.64 7.00
N ARG A 92 -11.19 8.51 6.21
CA ARG A 92 -11.90 9.41 5.28
C ARG A 92 -12.70 8.66 4.20
N MET A 93 -12.24 7.51 3.73
CA MET A 93 -13.01 6.71 2.77
C MET A 93 -14.24 6.09 3.41
N ASN A 94 -14.11 5.61 4.66
CA ASN A 94 -15.23 5.04 5.41
C ASN A 94 -16.31 6.09 5.74
N GLU A 95 -15.93 7.32 6.03
CA GLU A 95 -16.88 8.42 6.30
C GLU A 95 -17.65 8.82 5.02
N SER A 96 -17.01 8.80 3.85
CA SER A 96 -17.65 9.16 2.59
C SER A 96 -18.66 8.12 2.04
N ASP A 97 -18.59 6.88 2.52
CA ASP A 97 -19.51 5.81 2.11
C ASP A 97 -20.83 5.81 2.92
N ASP A 98 -20.94 6.61 4.00
CA ASP A 98 -22.11 6.69 4.91
C ASP A 98 -23.10 7.82 4.56
N GLU A 99 -22.74 8.77 3.68
CA GLU A 99 -23.62 9.90 3.29
C GLU A 99 -24.57 9.58 2.11
N GLY A 100 -24.77 8.28 1.81
CA GLY A 100 -25.34 7.80 0.54
C GLY A 100 -26.75 7.18 0.56
N GLU A 101 -27.50 7.22 1.67
CA GLU A 101 -28.90 6.76 1.70
C GLU A 101 -29.85 7.85 2.23
N ILE A 102 -30.29 8.75 1.35
CA ILE A 102 -31.57 9.43 1.54
C ILE A 102 -32.62 8.48 0.96
N GLU A 103 -33.29 7.75 1.85
CA GLU A 103 -34.43 6.90 1.55
C GLU A 103 -35.54 7.75 0.87
N VAL A 104 -35.79 7.46 -0.41
CA VAL A 104 -36.88 8.06 -1.19
C VAL A 104 -38.15 7.33 -0.79
N ASP A 105 -38.84 7.79 0.25
CA ASP A 105 -40.12 7.18 0.62
C ASP A 105 -41.32 7.90 -0.02
N ALA A 106 -41.97 7.12 -0.90
CA ALA A 106 -43.33 7.17 -1.41
C ALA A 106 -43.88 8.47 -2.05
N LEU A 107 -44.01 8.39 -3.38
CA LEU A 107 -45.18 8.95 -4.08
C LEU A 107 -46.46 8.44 -3.40
N ASP A 108 -47.33 9.36 -2.97
CA ASP A 108 -48.76 9.08 -2.89
C ASP A 108 -49.47 9.97 -3.91
N ALA A 109 -49.86 9.34 -5.02
CA ALA A 109 -50.61 9.94 -6.10
C ALA A 109 -51.85 9.07 -6.34
N THR A 110 -52.83 9.17 -5.44
CA THR A 110 -54.28 8.96 -5.67
C THR A 110 -54.96 9.52 -4.41
N GLU A 111 -55.86 10.50 -4.43
CA GLU A 111 -57.14 10.50 -5.14
C GLU A 111 -57.54 11.93 -5.56
N LEU A 112 -57.93 12.07 -6.83
CA LEU A 112 -58.98 12.98 -7.26
C LEU A 112 -60.29 12.51 -6.62
N GLU A 113 -61.01 13.38 -5.92
CA GLU A 113 -62.43 13.70 -6.14
C GLU A 113 -62.97 14.64 -5.03
N ASP A 114 -63.74 15.63 -5.49
CA ASP A 114 -64.53 16.69 -4.82
C ASP A 114 -63.86 18.00 -4.33
#